data_AF-A0AA94TJY4-F1
#
_entry.id   AF-A0AA94TJY4-F1
#
_cell.length_a   1.000
_cell.length_b   1.000
_cell.length_c   1.000
_cell.angle_alpha   90.00
_cell.angle_beta   90.00
_cell.angle_gamma   90.00
#
_symmetry.space_group_name_H-M   'P 1'
#
loop_
_entity.id
_entity.type
_entity.pdbx_description
1 polymer ?
#
loop_
_entity_poly.entity_id
_entity_poly.type
_entity_poly.pdbx_seq_one_letter_code
_entity_poly.pdbx_strand_id
1 'polypeptide(L)'
;MRRILFALCATLVMTLSATAAKASEYTDMDICMGRQLLARVLCKDPMEINFVAKVKDSIYLFSVFYARQEARFVVGISSDTVRIQGKEFLKLTRTISYTFDKTSKCGVANYSNSECINREPVVCCSEKTEEEKMDQKFWDRPIPDLLEEDLRKALDSLPPEDAPPSPDRNDNQGGDGQDGTGQDGNARQNDVMFN
;
A
#
# COMPACT_ATOMS: atom_id res chain seq x y z
N MET A 1 48.22 20.52 -29.68
CA MET A 1 47.78 19.11 -29.52
C MET A 1 47.46 18.72 -28.08
N ARG A 2 48.20 19.16 -27.04
CA ARG A 2 47.89 18.85 -25.62
C ARG A 2 46.49 19.24 -25.13
N ARG A 3 45.88 20.31 -25.66
CA ARG A 3 44.53 20.78 -25.25
C ARG A 3 43.38 19.90 -25.74
N ILE A 4 43.58 19.13 -26.82
CA ILE A 4 42.55 18.25 -27.40
C ILE A 4 42.42 16.96 -26.56
N LEU A 5 43.52 16.47 -25.98
CA LEU A 5 43.54 15.31 -25.09
C LEU A 5 42.76 15.56 -23.78
N PHE A 6 42.81 16.77 -23.22
CA PHE A 6 42.06 17.10 -22.01
C PHE A 6 40.53 17.18 -22.26
N ALA A 7 40.10 17.64 -23.44
CA ALA A 7 38.69 17.69 -23.80
C ALA A 7 38.09 16.28 -24.03
N LEU A 8 38.89 15.35 -24.53
CA LEU A 8 38.49 13.95 -24.75
C LEU A 8 38.40 13.16 -23.42
N CYS A 9 39.26 13.46 -22.44
CA CYS A 9 39.13 12.87 -21.10
C CYS A 9 37.93 13.42 -20.32
N ALA A 10 37.59 14.72 -20.47
CA ALA A 10 36.45 15.31 -19.76
C ALA A 10 35.08 14.77 -20.26
N THR A 11 35.00 14.38 -21.54
CA THR A 11 33.78 13.79 -22.11
C THR A 11 33.60 12.32 -21.75
N LEU A 12 34.68 11.58 -21.49
CA LEU A 12 34.62 10.17 -21.08
C LEU A 12 34.03 10.01 -19.65
N VAL A 13 34.34 10.93 -18.73
CA VAL A 13 33.90 10.85 -17.32
C VAL A 13 32.39 11.09 -17.15
N MET A 14 31.75 11.86 -18.04
CA MET A 14 30.30 12.12 -17.94
C MET A 14 29.41 10.97 -18.44
N THR A 15 29.97 9.90 -19.03
CA THR A 15 29.17 8.77 -19.51
C THR A 15 28.95 7.65 -18.49
N LEU A 16 29.57 7.73 -17.30
CA LEU A 16 29.46 6.67 -16.29
C LEU A 16 28.32 6.84 -15.27
N SER A 17 27.51 7.90 -15.37
CA SER A 17 26.31 8.08 -14.54
C SER A 17 25.08 7.43 -15.18
N ALA A 18 25.20 6.22 -15.71
CA ALA A 18 24.05 5.42 -16.06
C ALA A 18 23.45 4.92 -14.74
N THR A 19 22.46 5.65 -14.21
CA THR A 19 21.66 5.17 -13.08
C THR A 19 21.05 3.84 -13.49
N ALA A 20 21.44 2.78 -12.78
CA ALA A 20 20.81 1.48 -12.93
C ALA A 20 19.32 1.67 -12.66
N ALA A 21 18.49 1.49 -13.70
CA ALA A 21 17.06 1.42 -13.54
C ALA A 21 16.81 0.28 -12.54
N LYS A 22 16.31 0.61 -11.34
CA LYS A 22 15.99 -0.40 -10.34
C LYS A 22 14.93 -1.31 -10.96
N ALA A 23 15.34 -2.52 -11.29
CA ALA A 23 14.42 -3.57 -11.68
C ALA A 23 13.33 -3.64 -10.61
N SER A 24 12.07 -3.54 -11.01
CA SER A 24 10.92 -3.63 -10.12
C SER A 24 11.05 -4.88 -9.26
N GLU A 25 11.22 -4.69 -7.96
CA GLU A 25 11.33 -5.73 -6.93
C GLU A 25 10.00 -6.48 -6.73
N TYR A 26 8.91 -5.97 -7.33
CA TYR A 26 7.54 -6.42 -7.13
C TYR A 26 6.95 -7.00 -8.43
N THR A 27 7.60 -8.00 -9.01
CA THR A 27 7.20 -8.59 -10.31
C THR A 27 5.79 -9.16 -10.30
N ASP A 28 5.34 -9.77 -9.20
CA ASP A 28 4.00 -10.36 -9.12
C ASP A 28 2.91 -9.30 -9.07
N MET A 29 3.17 -8.20 -8.35
CA MET A 29 2.31 -7.02 -8.33
C MET A 29 2.22 -6.39 -9.71
N ASP A 30 3.35 -6.23 -10.39
CA ASP A 30 3.43 -5.70 -11.75
C ASP A 30 2.61 -6.56 -12.72
N ILE A 31 2.78 -7.88 -12.67
CA ILE A 31 2.03 -8.81 -13.55
C ILE A 31 0.53 -8.73 -13.24
N CYS A 32 0.14 -8.67 -11.97
CA CYS A 32 -1.25 -8.48 -11.56
C CYS A 32 -1.82 -7.17 -12.08
N MET A 33 -1.11 -6.04 -11.88
CA MET A 33 -1.53 -4.72 -12.33
C MET A 33 -1.71 -4.68 -13.84
N GLY A 34 -0.75 -5.21 -14.59
CA GLY A 34 -0.82 -5.26 -16.04
C GLY A 34 -2.00 -6.10 -16.53
N ARG A 35 -2.24 -7.26 -15.91
CA ARG A 35 -3.36 -8.15 -16.24
C ARG A 35 -4.71 -7.48 -15.97
N GLN A 36 -4.90 -6.95 -14.76
CA GLN A 36 -6.15 -6.31 -14.35
C GLN A 36 -6.45 -5.06 -15.17
N LEU A 37 -5.47 -4.18 -15.38
CA LEU A 37 -5.66 -2.97 -16.17
C LEU A 37 -5.93 -3.29 -17.64
N LEU A 38 -5.22 -4.25 -18.24
CA LEU A 38 -5.49 -4.67 -19.61
C LEU A 38 -6.90 -5.24 -19.75
N ALA A 39 -7.34 -6.06 -18.80
CA ALA A 39 -8.71 -6.57 -18.76
C ALA A 39 -9.74 -5.44 -18.68
N ARG A 40 -9.50 -4.41 -17.86
CA ARG A 40 -10.38 -3.22 -17.78
C ARG A 40 -10.39 -2.40 -19.06
N VAL A 41 -9.26 -2.24 -19.74
CA VAL A 41 -9.21 -1.52 -21.02
C VAL A 41 -9.99 -2.28 -22.11
N LEU A 42 -9.94 -3.62 -22.09
CA LEU A 42 -10.59 -4.47 -23.08
C LEU A 42 -12.01 -4.91 -22.69
N CYS A 43 -12.53 -4.45 -21.55
CA CYS A 43 -13.78 -4.94 -20.94
C CYS A 43 -13.89 -6.47 -20.88
N LYS A 44 -12.78 -7.15 -20.55
CA LYS A 44 -12.69 -8.61 -20.44
C LYS A 44 -12.46 -9.06 -19.00
N ASP A 45 -12.62 -10.36 -18.76
CA ASP A 45 -12.23 -10.98 -17.50
C ASP A 45 -10.69 -11.05 -17.38
N PRO A 46 -10.10 -10.68 -16.23
CA PRO A 46 -8.65 -10.84 -15.98
C PRO A 46 -8.13 -12.26 -16.20
N MET A 47 -8.96 -13.29 -16.03
CA MET A 47 -8.61 -14.70 -16.27
C MET A 47 -8.44 -15.04 -17.75
N GLU A 48 -9.04 -14.26 -18.65
CA GLU A 48 -8.86 -14.44 -20.10
C GLU A 48 -7.53 -13.85 -20.62
N ILE A 49 -6.87 -13.03 -19.79
CA ILE A 49 -5.60 -12.40 -20.11
C ILE A 49 -4.46 -13.31 -19.67
N ASN A 50 -3.65 -13.77 -20.61
CA ASN A 50 -2.51 -14.63 -20.32
C ASN A 50 -1.21 -13.83 -20.27
N PHE A 51 -0.46 -13.97 -19.17
CA PHE A 51 0.91 -13.51 -19.11
C PHE A 51 1.79 -14.41 -19.98
N VAL A 52 2.58 -13.82 -20.87
CA VAL A 52 3.44 -14.56 -21.81
C VAL A 52 4.89 -14.52 -21.36
N ALA A 53 5.44 -13.31 -21.17
CA ALA A 53 6.85 -13.14 -20.84
C ALA A 53 7.15 -11.74 -20.30
N LYS A 54 8.24 -11.61 -19.52
CA LYS A 54 8.89 -10.33 -19.24
C LYS A 54 9.85 -10.02 -20.39
N VAL A 55 9.60 -8.94 -21.14
CA VAL A 55 10.39 -8.57 -22.33
C VAL A 55 11.62 -7.74 -21.93
N LYS A 56 11.43 -6.84 -20.97
CA LYS A 56 12.46 -5.97 -20.39
C LYS A 56 12.08 -5.67 -18.94
N ASP A 57 12.97 -5.06 -18.17
CA ASP A 57 12.61 -4.47 -16.89
C ASP A 57 11.40 -3.55 -17.03
N SER A 58 10.42 -3.77 -16.15
CA SER A 58 9.16 -3.06 -16.15
C SER A 58 8.32 -3.21 -17.43
N ILE A 59 8.66 -4.13 -18.35
CA ILE A 59 7.90 -4.35 -19.59
C ILE A 59 7.50 -5.82 -19.72
N TYR A 60 6.21 -6.04 -19.77
CA TYR A 60 5.57 -7.36 -19.76
C TYR A 60 4.76 -7.57 -21.02
N LEU A 61 4.76 -8.79 -21.54
CA LEU A 61 3.97 -9.21 -22.69
C LEU A 61 2.78 -10.05 -22.23
N PHE A 62 1.59 -9.63 -22.65
CA PHE A 62 0.34 -10.33 -22.42
C PHE A 62 -0.28 -10.74 -23.75
N SER A 63 -1.05 -11.83 -23.73
CA SER A 63 -1.87 -12.28 -24.84
C SER A 63 -3.33 -12.43 -24.39
N VAL A 64 -4.24 -12.18 -25.31
CA VAL A 64 -5.68 -12.37 -25.11
C VAL A 64 -6.27 -12.89 -26.40
N PHE A 65 -7.20 -13.83 -26.28
CA PHE A 65 -7.91 -14.33 -27.45
C PHE A 65 -9.10 -13.41 -27.75
N TYR A 66 -9.09 -12.80 -28.94
CA TYR A 66 -10.12 -11.86 -29.38
C TYR A 66 -10.53 -12.18 -30.82
N ALA A 67 -11.84 -12.30 -31.08
CA ALA A 67 -12.39 -12.51 -32.42
C ALA A 67 -11.71 -13.62 -33.25
N ARG A 68 -11.40 -14.77 -32.61
CA ARG A 68 -10.73 -15.96 -33.20
C ARG A 68 -9.23 -15.78 -33.50
N GLN A 69 -8.61 -14.71 -33.02
CA GLN A 69 -7.18 -14.47 -33.16
C GLN A 69 -6.55 -14.16 -31.80
N GLU A 70 -5.28 -14.52 -31.63
CA GLU A 70 -4.50 -14.16 -30.46
C GLU A 70 -3.96 -12.73 -30.65
N ALA A 71 -4.42 -11.79 -29.82
CA ALA A 71 -3.89 -10.44 -29.80
C ALA A 71 -2.84 -10.29 -28.68
N ARG A 72 -1.74 -9.61 -28.99
CA ARG A 72 -0.62 -9.42 -28.05
C ARG A 72 -0.48 -7.96 -27.64
N PHE A 73 -0.26 -7.74 -26.35
CA PHE A 73 -0.16 -6.43 -25.72
C PHE A 73 1.12 -6.34 -24.90
N VAL A 74 1.84 -5.24 -25.06
CA VAL A 74 3.00 -4.87 -24.27
C VAL A 74 2.54 -3.91 -23.19
N VAL A 75 2.83 -4.22 -21.93
CA VAL A 75 2.47 -3.40 -20.78
C VAL A 75 3.74 -2.97 -20.06
N GLY A 76 4.00 -1.66 -20.04
CA GLY A 76 5.09 -1.03 -19.32
C GLY A 76 4.61 -0.48 -17.98
N ILE A 77 5.24 -0.83 -16.87
CA ILE A 77 4.89 -0.36 -15.52
C ILE A 77 6.03 0.51 -14.99
N SER A 78 5.76 1.81 -14.92
CA SER A 78 6.65 2.80 -14.30
C SER A 78 6.23 3.04 -12.85
N SER A 79 6.89 3.93 -12.12
CA SER A 79 6.59 4.17 -10.69
C SER A 79 5.19 4.74 -10.42
N ASP A 80 4.61 5.45 -11.38
CA ASP A 80 3.38 6.24 -11.24
C ASP A 80 2.34 5.93 -12.34
N THR A 81 2.76 5.21 -13.38
CA THR A 81 1.98 5.04 -14.59
C THR A 81 2.16 3.65 -15.18
N VAL A 82 1.07 3.13 -15.73
CA VAL A 82 1.03 1.90 -16.52
C VAL A 82 0.71 2.28 -17.96
N ARG A 83 1.55 1.85 -18.89
CA ARG A 83 1.42 2.05 -20.32
C ARG A 83 1.05 0.74 -21.00
N ILE A 84 -0.08 0.72 -21.68
CA ILE A 84 -0.57 -0.45 -22.42
C ILE A 84 -0.47 -0.13 -23.90
N GLN A 85 0.20 -1.00 -24.67
CA GLN A 85 0.41 -0.87 -26.11
C GLN A 85 0.10 -2.18 -26.85
N GLY A 86 -0.79 -2.14 -27.85
CA GLY A 86 -0.99 -3.29 -28.75
C GLY A 86 0.21 -3.53 -29.67
N LYS A 87 0.64 -4.79 -29.82
CA LYS A 87 1.76 -5.17 -30.70
C LYS A 87 1.37 -5.10 -32.18
N GLU A 88 0.15 -5.53 -32.50
CA GLU A 88 -0.37 -5.53 -33.86
C GLU A 88 -1.05 -4.20 -34.15
N PHE A 89 -0.32 -3.29 -34.81
CA PHE A 89 -0.71 -1.91 -35.15
C PHE A 89 -1.17 -1.09 -33.94
N LEU A 90 -0.30 -0.23 -33.37
CA LEU A 90 -0.44 0.97 -32.50
C LEU A 90 -1.84 1.50 -32.05
N LYS A 91 -2.92 0.73 -32.09
CA LYS A 91 -4.32 1.13 -32.05
C LYS A 91 -4.80 1.37 -30.63
N LEU A 92 -4.12 0.78 -29.66
CA LEU A 92 -4.44 0.93 -28.25
C LEU A 92 -3.18 1.33 -27.52
N THR A 93 -3.03 2.64 -27.29
CA THR A 93 -2.02 3.19 -26.39
C THR A 93 -2.76 3.90 -25.26
N ARG A 94 -2.72 3.33 -24.06
CA ARG A 94 -3.33 3.94 -22.87
C ARG A 94 -2.25 4.10 -21.81
N THR A 95 -2.16 5.30 -21.24
CA THR A 95 -1.35 5.56 -20.05
C THR A 95 -2.32 5.78 -18.90
N ILE A 96 -2.19 4.97 -17.86
CA ILE A 96 -3.07 4.94 -16.71
C ILE A 96 -2.23 5.26 -15.48
N SER A 97 -2.60 6.28 -14.73
CA SER A 97 -1.92 6.60 -13.48
C SER A 97 -2.32 5.62 -12.38
N TYR A 98 -1.37 5.27 -11.52
CA TYR A 98 -1.61 4.47 -10.34
C TYR A 98 -0.75 4.95 -9.18
N THR A 99 -1.10 4.55 -7.97
CA THR A 99 -0.37 4.88 -6.75
C THR A 99 0.16 3.60 -6.14
N PHE A 100 1.46 3.56 -5.84
CA PHE A 100 2.10 2.47 -5.13
C PHE A 100 2.34 2.87 -3.67
N ASP A 101 1.75 2.12 -2.74
CA ASP A 101 2.06 2.25 -1.32
C ASP A 101 3.17 1.27 -0.95
N LYS A 102 4.31 1.82 -0.51
CA LYS A 102 5.48 1.03 -0.08
C LYS A 102 5.23 0.24 1.20
N THR A 103 4.28 0.67 2.04
CA THR A 103 3.98 0.04 3.32
C THR A 103 3.17 -1.23 3.14
N SER A 104 2.07 -1.13 2.41
CA SER A 104 1.23 -2.29 2.07
C SER A 104 1.78 -3.10 0.89
N LYS A 105 2.78 -2.58 0.16
CA LYS A 105 3.32 -3.14 -1.09
C LYS A 105 2.23 -3.38 -2.14
N CYS A 106 1.21 -2.53 -2.14
CA CYS A 106 0.07 -2.59 -3.05
C CYS A 106 0.08 -1.43 -4.03
N GLY A 107 -0.20 -1.74 -5.30
CA GLY A 107 -0.55 -0.78 -6.33
C GLY A 107 -2.07 -0.62 -6.40
N VAL A 108 -2.54 0.63 -6.42
CA VAL A 108 -3.96 0.96 -6.61
C VAL A 108 -4.11 1.87 -7.82
N ALA A 109 -4.96 1.46 -8.77
CA ALA A 109 -5.30 2.24 -9.95
C ALA A 109 -6.81 2.43 -10.05
N ASN A 110 -7.22 3.70 -10.10
CA ASN A 110 -8.61 4.09 -10.36
C ASN A 110 -8.81 4.27 -11.86
N TYR A 111 -8.98 3.16 -12.57
CA TYR A 111 -9.28 3.18 -14.00
C TYR A 111 -10.62 2.51 -14.28
N SER A 112 -11.52 3.24 -14.91
CA SER A 112 -12.76 2.70 -15.43
C SER A 112 -12.97 3.19 -16.85
N ASN A 113 -13.51 2.32 -17.70
CA ASN A 113 -14.02 2.67 -19.01
C ASN A 113 -15.55 2.73 -18.91
N SER A 114 -16.17 3.78 -19.47
CA SER A 114 -17.62 3.97 -19.45
C SER A 114 -18.38 2.80 -20.10
N GLU A 115 -17.73 2.09 -21.01
CA GLU A 115 -18.30 0.93 -21.73
C GLU A 115 -18.27 -0.36 -20.91
N CYS A 116 -17.43 -0.45 -19.86
CA CYS A 116 -17.33 -1.65 -19.05
C CYS A 116 -18.27 -1.59 -17.83
N ILE A 117 -18.80 -2.75 -17.44
CA ILE A 117 -19.64 -2.90 -16.23
C ILE A 117 -18.80 -2.70 -14.96
N ASN A 118 -17.56 -3.21 -14.95
CA ASN A 118 -16.71 -3.18 -13.77
C ASN A 118 -16.00 -1.82 -13.63
N ARG A 119 -16.37 -1.08 -12.59
CA ARG A 119 -15.82 0.26 -12.26
C ARG A 119 -15.00 0.30 -10.97
N GLU A 120 -14.89 -0.84 -10.29
CA GLU A 120 -14.12 -0.96 -9.06
C GLU A 120 -12.63 -0.64 -9.28
N PRO A 121 -11.95 -0.09 -8.26
CA PRO A 121 -10.51 0.17 -8.32
C PRO A 121 -9.74 -1.13 -8.53
N VAL A 122 -8.68 -1.06 -9.32
CA VAL A 122 -7.74 -2.16 -9.48
C VAL A 122 -6.75 -2.10 -8.32
N VAL A 123 -6.70 -3.17 -7.52
CA VAL A 123 -5.79 -3.31 -6.39
C VAL A 123 -4.97 -4.59 -6.58
N CYS A 124 -3.65 -4.45 -6.59
CA CYS A 124 -2.72 -5.58 -6.70
C CYS A 124 -1.61 -5.41 -5.68
N CYS A 125 -1.34 -6.46 -4.90
CA CYS A 125 -0.30 -6.46 -3.88
C CYS A 125 0.78 -7.48 -4.23
N SER A 126 2.03 -7.19 -3.86
CA SER A 126 3.08 -8.21 -3.95
C SER A 126 2.85 -9.30 -2.90
N GLU A 127 3.41 -10.48 -3.13
CA GLU A 127 3.46 -11.48 -2.07
C GLU A 127 4.23 -10.93 -0.87
N LYS A 128 3.70 -11.18 0.34
CA LYS A 128 4.40 -10.87 1.59
C LYS A 128 5.60 -11.80 1.71
N THR A 129 6.72 -11.28 2.19
CA THR A 129 7.91 -12.11 2.42
C THR A 129 7.64 -13.13 3.54
N GLU A 130 8.39 -14.24 3.58
CA GLU A 130 8.22 -15.26 4.63
C GLU A 130 8.40 -14.67 6.04
N GLU A 131 9.25 -13.65 6.20
CA GLU A 131 9.42 -12.89 7.45
C GLU A 131 8.13 -12.15 7.85
N GLU A 132 7.49 -11.45 6.92
CA GLU A 132 6.23 -10.75 7.17
C GLU A 132 5.07 -11.71 7.47
N LYS A 133 5.08 -12.91 6.86
CA LYS A 133 4.11 -13.98 7.19
C LYS A 133 4.34 -14.54 8.60
N MET A 134 5.59 -14.64 9.04
CA MET A 134 5.96 -15.12 10.38
C MET A 134 5.57 -14.11 11.46
N ASP A 135 5.71 -12.81 11.19
CA ASP A 135 5.28 -11.75 12.11
C ASP A 135 3.76 -11.70 12.25
N GLN A 136 2.98 -11.90 11.18
CA GLN A 136 1.52 -12.02 11.32
C GLN A 136 1.12 -13.25 12.14
N LYS A 137 1.75 -14.40 11.88
CA LYS A 137 1.54 -15.61 12.67
C LYS A 137 1.99 -15.46 14.13
N PHE A 138 2.86 -14.50 14.45
CA PHE A 138 3.25 -14.21 15.83
C PHE A 138 2.11 -13.56 16.61
N TRP A 139 1.35 -12.65 15.97
CA TRP A 139 0.17 -12.02 16.57
C TRP A 139 -1.05 -12.95 16.66
N ASP A 140 -1.15 -13.92 15.75
CA ASP A 140 -2.23 -14.92 15.75
C ASP A 140 -1.97 -16.12 16.69
N ARG A 141 -0.91 -16.07 17.53
CA ARG A 141 -0.68 -17.12 18.52
C ARG A 141 -1.76 -17.02 19.60
N PRO A 142 -2.38 -18.14 20.02
CA PRO A 142 -3.26 -18.13 21.18
C PRO A 142 -2.49 -17.59 22.38
N ILE A 143 -3.15 -16.74 23.17
CA ILE A 143 -2.59 -16.20 24.41
C ILE A 143 -2.17 -17.40 25.27
N PRO A 144 -0.91 -17.51 25.70
CA PRO A 144 -0.46 -18.63 26.52
C PRO A 144 -1.28 -18.75 27.82
N ASP A 145 -1.66 -19.97 28.17
CA ASP A 145 -2.51 -20.31 29.34
C ASP A 145 -2.00 -19.72 30.68
N LEU A 146 -0.71 -19.38 30.78
CA LEU A 146 -0.10 -18.77 31.97
C LEU A 146 -0.68 -17.38 32.33
N LEU A 147 -1.37 -16.71 31.39
CA LEU A 147 -2.01 -15.42 31.66
C LEU A 147 -3.43 -15.57 32.22
N GLU A 148 -4.05 -16.75 32.11
CA GLU A 148 -5.42 -16.97 32.61
C GLU A 148 -5.45 -17.10 34.13
N GLU A 149 -4.43 -17.73 34.75
CA GLU A 149 -4.29 -17.78 36.21
C GLU A 149 -4.09 -16.38 36.82
N ASP A 150 -3.22 -15.55 36.23
CA ASP A 150 -2.97 -14.18 36.71
C ASP A 150 -4.15 -13.24 36.43
N LEU A 151 -4.86 -13.43 35.31
CA LEU A 151 -6.09 -12.70 35.01
C LEU A 151 -7.22 -13.10 35.97
N ARG A 152 -7.40 -14.39 36.27
CA ARG A 152 -8.35 -14.85 37.31
C ARG A 152 -7.99 -14.30 38.68
N LYS A 153 -6.71 -14.29 39.04
CA LYS A 153 -6.24 -13.74 40.31
C LYS A 153 -6.47 -12.23 40.39
N ALA A 154 -6.35 -11.51 39.28
CA ALA A 154 -6.70 -10.09 39.19
C ALA A 154 -8.22 -9.87 39.31
N LEU A 155 -9.05 -10.68 38.65
CA LEU A 155 -10.52 -10.60 38.77
C LEU A 155 -11.04 -11.00 40.16
N ASP A 156 -10.45 -12.02 40.79
CA ASP A 156 -10.80 -12.47 42.15
C ASP A 156 -10.34 -11.49 43.24
N SER A 157 -9.39 -10.60 42.92
CA SER A 157 -8.95 -9.52 43.81
C SER A 157 -9.83 -8.27 43.75
N LEU A 158 -10.79 -8.22 42.82
CA LEU A 158 -11.80 -7.16 42.78
C LEU A 158 -12.86 -7.44 43.85
N PRO A 159 -13.16 -6.48 44.76
CA PRO A 159 -14.26 -6.65 45.68
C PRO A 159 -15.57 -6.76 44.90
N PRO A 160 -16.53 -7.58 45.36
CA PRO A 160 -17.83 -7.73 44.70
C PRO A 160 -18.52 -6.37 44.58
N GLU A 161 -19.13 -6.09 43.43
CA GLU A 161 -19.87 -4.85 43.12
C GLU A 161 -21.00 -4.54 44.12
N ASP A 162 -21.40 -5.51 44.96
CA ASP A 162 -22.45 -5.38 45.96
C ASP A 162 -21.95 -5.24 47.41
N ALA A 163 -20.66 -4.92 47.63
CA ALA A 163 -20.21 -4.56 48.97
C ALA A 163 -20.87 -3.24 49.40
N PRO A 164 -21.65 -3.20 50.50
CA PRO A 164 -22.21 -1.96 51.00
C PRO A 164 -21.06 -0.98 51.33
N PRO A 165 -21.23 0.33 51.07
CA PRO A 165 -20.22 1.30 51.44
C PRO A 165 -19.94 1.18 52.94
N SER A 166 -18.68 0.92 53.28
CA SER A 166 -18.22 0.95 54.66
C SER A 166 -18.52 2.33 55.26
N PRO A 167 -19.10 2.40 56.48
CA PRO A 167 -19.47 3.66 57.08
C PRO A 167 -18.22 4.49 57.38
N ASP A 168 -18.34 5.79 57.14
CA ASP A 168 -17.35 6.84 57.34
C ASP A 168 -16.41 6.59 58.52
N ARG A 169 -15.11 6.42 58.23
CA ARG A 169 -14.07 6.77 59.20
C ARG A 169 -13.70 8.22 58.99
N ASN A 170 -14.42 9.04 59.74
CA ASN A 170 -14.20 10.46 59.95
C ASN A 170 -12.84 10.66 60.65
N ASP A 171 -11.78 10.93 59.89
CA ASP A 171 -10.51 11.46 60.41
C ASP A 171 -10.32 12.88 59.88
N ASN A 172 -11.05 13.80 60.50
CA ASN A 172 -10.91 15.24 60.33
C ASN A 172 -10.01 15.78 61.46
N GLN A 173 -8.73 15.98 61.17
CA GLN A 173 -7.79 16.84 61.92
C GLN A 173 -6.45 16.84 61.13
N GLY A 174 -5.93 17.94 60.60
CA GLY A 174 -6.27 19.36 60.61
C GLY A 174 -5.12 20.12 59.92
N GLY A 175 -5.38 21.35 59.47
CA GLY A 175 -4.47 22.51 59.18
C GLY A 175 -3.09 22.24 58.56
N ASP A 176 -2.62 22.88 57.50
CA ASP A 176 -2.75 24.26 57.01
C ASP A 176 -2.31 24.20 55.52
N GLY A 177 -2.91 24.88 54.55
CA GLY A 177 -2.85 26.33 54.37
C GLY A 177 -2.11 26.65 53.06
N GLN A 178 -2.71 27.51 52.23
CA GLN A 178 -2.16 28.22 51.06
C GLN A 178 -1.93 27.41 49.77
N ASP A 179 -2.09 27.92 48.55
CA ASP A 179 -2.69 29.11 47.92
C ASP A 179 -2.41 28.91 46.41
N GLY A 180 -3.19 29.52 45.50
CA GLY A 180 -2.73 29.73 44.11
C GLY A 180 -3.55 29.11 42.96
N THR A 181 -4.65 29.77 42.61
CA THR A 181 -4.99 30.35 41.29
C THR A 181 -4.58 29.69 39.96
N GLY A 182 -5.52 29.65 39.00
CA GLY A 182 -5.27 29.73 37.55
C GLY A 182 -5.91 28.61 36.72
N GLN A 183 -7.21 28.62 36.39
CA GLN A 183 -7.86 29.29 35.25
C GLN A 183 -7.47 28.83 33.83
N ASP A 184 -8.52 28.54 33.05
CA ASP A 184 -8.66 28.52 31.58
C ASP A 184 -8.14 27.28 30.82
N GLY A 185 -8.86 26.66 29.87
CA GLY A 185 -10.15 26.95 29.25
C GLY A 185 -10.42 25.88 28.19
N ASN A 186 -11.65 25.37 28.12
CA ASN A 186 -12.10 24.42 27.09
C ASN A 186 -13.38 24.98 26.47
N ALA A 187 -13.32 25.44 25.23
CA ALA A 187 -14.49 25.63 24.40
C ALA A 187 -14.12 25.47 22.93
N ARG A 188 -14.54 24.32 22.39
CA ARG A 188 -14.64 24.01 20.96
C ARG A 188 -15.51 25.05 20.26
N GLN A 189 -15.06 25.53 19.11
CA GLN A 189 -15.94 26.17 18.13
C GLN A 189 -15.74 25.48 16.78
N ASN A 190 -16.73 24.68 16.41
CA ASN A 190 -16.95 24.24 15.04
C ASN A 190 -17.62 25.39 14.31
N ASP A 191 -16.99 25.89 13.24
CA ASP A 191 -17.69 26.70 12.24
C ASP A 191 -17.63 25.99 10.88
N VAL A 192 -18.83 25.61 10.45
CA VAL A 192 -19.18 25.15 9.13
C VAL A 192 -19.61 26.39 8.36
N MET A 193 -18.90 26.75 7.30
CA MET A 193 -19.47 27.63 6.27
C MET A 193 -19.25 27.03 4.88
N PHE A 194 -20.37 26.66 4.30
CA PHE A 194 -20.62 26.60 2.88
C PHE A 194 -20.54 28.01 2.28
N ASN A 195 -19.72 28.16 1.22
CA ASN A 195 -20.15 28.74 -0.05
C ASN A 195 -19.09 28.46 -1.13
#